data_AF-A0A7S4FHM8-F1
#
_entry.id   AF-A0A7S4FHM8-F1
#
_cell.length_a   1.000
_cell.length_b   1.000
_cell.length_c   1.000
_cell.angle_alpha   90.00
_cell.angle_beta   90.00
_cell.angle_gamma   90.00
#
_symmetry.space_group_name_H-M   'P 1'
#
loop_
_entity.id
_entity.type
_entity.pdbx_description
1 polymer ?
#
loop_
_entity_poly.entity_id
_entity_poly.type
_entity_poly.pdbx_seq_one_letter_code
_entity_poly.pdbx_strand_id
1 'polypeptide(L)'
;TQHVSRTSDFKHRCTVLQCADETPTIKRLQLSVADGPEFHFRAGQWVDFFIPGVPTVGGYSITSSPVQFTKTKTFDLAVKSSPHPPAHWVHTRCTAGSTVEVGKK
;
A
#
# COMPACT_ATOMS: atom_id res chain seq x y z
N THR A 1 -25.60 9.96 3.50
CA THR A 1 -24.69 8.86 3.85
C THR A 1 -23.34 9.45 4.21
N GLN A 2 -23.06 9.60 5.50
CA GLN A 2 -21.82 10.21 5.98
C GLN A 2 -20.64 9.29 5.65
N HIS A 3 -19.78 9.76 4.73
CA HIS A 3 -18.49 9.15 4.45
C HIS A 3 -17.58 9.56 5.62
N VAL A 4 -17.54 8.75 6.68
CA VAL A 4 -16.60 9.01 7.79
C VAL A 4 -15.19 8.84 7.24
N SER A 5 -14.39 9.91 7.26
CA SER A 5 -12.99 9.89 6.87
C SER A 5 -12.26 8.92 7.78
N ARG A 6 -12.00 7.70 7.28
CA ARG A 6 -11.20 6.67 7.95
C ARG A 6 -9.73 7.04 7.78
N THR A 7 -9.27 8.00 8.56
CA THR A 7 -7.84 8.36 8.60
C THR A 7 -7.25 7.71 9.84
N SER A 8 -6.35 6.75 9.68
CA SER A 8 -5.50 6.32 10.79
C SER A 8 -4.62 7.51 11.21
N ASP A 9 -4.54 7.78 12.52
CA ASP A 9 -3.69 8.83 13.10
C ASP A 9 -2.18 8.56 12.87
N PHE A 10 -1.80 7.31 12.60
CA PHE A 10 -0.42 6.91 12.37
C PHE A 10 -0.23 6.45 10.92
N LYS A 11 0.42 7.31 10.14
CA LYS A 11 0.84 7.02 8.77
C LYS A 11 2.33 6.73 8.73
N HIS A 12 2.71 5.74 7.93
CA HIS A 12 4.09 5.40 7.66
C HIS A 12 4.41 5.71 6.21
N ARG A 13 5.42 6.54 6.00
CA ARG A 13 5.97 6.83 4.68
C ARG A 13 6.63 5.58 4.14
N CYS A 14 6.30 5.26 2.90
CA CYS A 14 6.80 4.11 2.17
C CYS A 14 7.35 4.52 0.81
N THR A 15 8.32 3.76 0.33
CA THR A 15 8.84 3.86 -1.02
C THR A 15 8.45 2.60 -1.79
N VAL A 16 7.91 2.79 -2.99
CA VAL A 16 7.65 1.69 -3.92
C VAL A 16 8.97 1.20 -4.45
N LEU A 17 9.37 -0.01 -4.10
CA LEU A 17 10.59 -0.63 -4.61
C LEU A 17 10.36 -1.24 -5.99
N GLN A 18 9.23 -1.93 -6.16
CA GLN A 18 8.91 -2.64 -7.40
C GLN A 18 7.41 -2.64 -7.68
N CYS A 19 7.07 -2.61 -8.97
CA CYS A 19 5.76 -2.82 -9.52
C CYS A 19 5.83 -4.01 -10.47
N ALA A 20 5.04 -5.06 -10.24
CA ALA A 20 4.98 -6.23 -11.12
C ALA A 20 3.55 -6.55 -11.50
N ASP A 21 3.30 -6.82 -12.78
CA ASP A 21 2.00 -7.32 -13.23
C ASP A 21 1.94 -8.83 -13.02
N GLU A 22 1.19 -9.26 -12.01
CA GLU A 22 1.01 -10.69 -11.69
C GLU A 22 -0.05 -11.32 -12.60
N THR A 23 -1.05 -10.52 -12.99
CA THR A 23 -2.06 -10.88 -14.00
C THR A 23 -2.45 -9.62 -14.79
N PRO A 24 -3.21 -9.73 -15.88
CA PRO A 24 -3.71 -8.55 -16.61
C PRO A 24 -4.55 -7.57 -15.76
N THR A 25 -5.02 -8.00 -14.59
CA THR A 25 -5.84 -7.16 -13.71
C THR A 25 -5.26 -6.98 -12.31
N ILE A 26 -4.17 -7.64 -11.96
CA ILE A 26 -3.56 -7.56 -10.62
C ILE A 26 -2.11 -7.09 -10.75
N LYS A 27 -1.81 -5.96 -10.11
CA LYS A 27 -0.45 -5.44 -9.97
C LYS A 27 0.02 -5.64 -8.53
N ARG A 28 1.19 -6.26 -8.35
CA ARG A 28 1.87 -6.34 -7.06
C ARG A 28 2.76 -5.13 -6.87
N LEU A 29 2.67 -4.53 -5.68
CA LEU A 29 3.56 -3.47 -5.24
C LEU A 29 4.39 -3.97 -4.08
N GLN A 30 5.71 -3.86 -4.20
CA GLN A 30 6.61 -4.06 -3.07
C GLN A 30 6.96 -2.72 -2.45
N LEU A 31 6.68 -2.56 -1.17
CA LEU A 31 6.88 -1.32 -0.43
C LEU A 31 7.95 -1.50 0.64
N SER A 32 8.84 -0.53 0.80
CA SER A 32 9.73 -0.41 1.96
C SER A 32 9.22 0.68 2.89
N VAL A 33 9.13 0.39 4.18
CA VAL A 33 8.77 1.39 5.20
C VAL A 33 9.99 2.23 5.54
N ALA A 34 9.88 3.55 5.40
CA ALA A 34 10.95 4.49 5.78
C ALA A 34 10.98 4.76 7.29
N ASP A 35 9.82 4.74 7.94
CA ASP A 35 9.65 5.08 9.35
C ASP A 35 9.81 3.86 10.27
N GLY A 36 11.04 3.64 10.76
CA GLY A 36 11.36 2.91 11.99
C GLY A 36 10.80 1.49 12.19
N PRO A 37 11.11 0.83 13.32
CA PRO A 37 10.66 -0.53 13.64
C PRO A 37 9.18 -0.61 14.08
N GLU A 38 8.43 0.50 14.11
CA GLU A 38 7.08 0.53 14.67
C GLU A 38 6.01 -0.05 13.74
N PHE A 39 6.28 -0.14 12.43
CA PHE A 39 5.36 -0.82 11.52
C PHE A 39 5.42 -2.34 11.70
N HIS A 40 4.28 -2.94 11.99
CA HIS A 40 4.10 -4.38 12.09
C HIS A 40 2.68 -4.76 11.70
N PHE A 41 2.52 -5.96 11.15
CA PHE A 41 1.22 -6.50 10.74
C PHE A 41 1.13 -8.00 10.99
N ARG A 42 -0.10 -8.51 11.03
CA ARG A 42 -0.46 -9.92 11.08
C ARG A 42 -0.88 -10.36 9.68
N ALA A 43 -0.68 -11.64 9.37
CA ALA A 43 -1.16 -12.21 8.12
C ALA A 43 -2.67 -11.98 7.97
N GLY A 44 -3.10 -11.58 6.77
CA GLY A 44 -4.49 -11.26 6.46
C GLY A 44 -4.92 -9.83 6.78
N GLN A 45 -4.07 -8.99 7.39
CA GLN A 45 -4.38 -7.56 7.54
C GLN A 45 -4.27 -6.81 6.19
N TRP A 46 -4.96 -5.68 6.12
CA TRP A 46 -4.85 -4.69 5.05
C TRP A 46 -4.26 -3.39 5.58
N VAL A 47 -3.90 -2.51 4.65
CA VAL A 47 -3.53 -1.12 4.94
C VAL A 47 -4.45 -0.15 4.22
N ASP A 48 -4.65 1.00 4.83
CA ASP A 48 -5.12 2.20 4.15
C ASP A 48 -3.93 2.81 3.38
N PHE A 49 -4.07 2.98 2.07
CA PHE A 49 -3.03 3.41 1.15
C PHE A 49 -3.33 4.83 0.66
N PHE A 50 -2.39 5.73 0.89
CA PHE A 50 -2.49 7.15 0.61
C PHE A 50 -1.45 7.53 -0.45
N ILE A 51 -1.90 8.28 -1.45
CA ILE A 51 -1.05 8.72 -2.56
C ILE A 51 -1.02 10.24 -2.54
N PRO A 52 0.17 10.88 -2.55
CA PRO A 52 0.28 12.33 -2.62
C PRO A 52 -0.49 12.91 -3.83
N GLY A 53 -1.36 13.88 -3.57
CA GLY A 53 -2.18 14.52 -4.61
C GLY A 53 -3.42 13.71 -5.05
N VAL A 54 -3.69 12.54 -4.47
CA VAL A 54 -4.93 11.79 -4.67
C VAL A 54 -5.74 11.83 -3.36
N PRO A 55 -6.88 12.54 -3.31
CA PRO A 55 -7.62 12.74 -2.06
C PRO A 55 -8.34 11.46 -1.56
N THR A 56 -8.44 10.45 -2.41
CA THR A 56 -9.12 9.20 -2.11
C THR A 56 -8.17 8.17 -1.51
N VAL A 57 -8.63 7.46 -0.49
CA VAL A 57 -7.89 6.38 0.16
C VAL A 57 -8.22 5.03 -0.49
N GLY A 58 -7.21 4.18 -0.68
CA GLY A 58 -7.37 2.79 -1.13
C GLY A 58 -7.17 1.82 0.03
N GLY A 59 -7.93 0.74 0.11
CA GLY A 59 -7.68 -0.34 1.07
C GLY A 59 -7.10 -1.55 0.36
N TYR A 60 -5.92 -2.01 0.76
CA TYR A 60 -5.24 -3.14 0.10
C TYR A 60 -4.72 -4.17 1.09
N SER A 61 -4.99 -5.44 0.80
CA SER A 61 -4.48 -6.56 1.58
C SER A 61 -2.97 -6.71 1.42
N ILE A 62 -2.30 -6.99 2.53
CA ILE A 62 -0.90 -7.39 2.52
C ILE A 62 -0.81 -8.85 2.08
N THR A 63 -0.01 -9.13 1.05
CA THR A 63 0.16 -10.47 0.48
C THR A 63 1.47 -11.14 0.91
N SER A 64 2.41 -10.39 1.48
CA SER A 64 3.65 -10.93 2.07
C SER A 64 3.46 -11.40 3.51
N SER A 65 4.34 -12.28 3.98
CA SER A 65 4.31 -12.72 5.39
C SER A 65 4.89 -11.67 6.35
N PRO A 66 4.41 -11.57 7.60
CA PRO A 66 5.04 -10.75 8.63
C PRO A 66 6.51 -11.12 8.89
N VAL A 67 6.85 -12.40 8.77
CA VAL A 67 8.21 -12.92 8.93
C VAL A 67 9.15 -12.36 7.86
N GLN A 68 8.67 -12.23 6.62
CA GLN A 68 9.43 -11.57 5.55
C GLN A 68 9.70 -10.12 5.92
N PHE A 69 8.68 -9.38 6.36
CA PHE A 69 8.81 -7.98 6.74
C PHE A 69 9.85 -7.77 7.87
N THR A 70 9.90 -8.63 8.88
CA THR A 70 10.90 -8.54 9.95
C THR A 70 12.35 -8.61 9.41
N LYS A 71 12.57 -9.37 8.33
CA LYS A 71 13.90 -9.57 7.74
C LYS A 71 14.27 -8.51 6.71
N THR A 72 13.33 -8.15 5.83
CA THR A 72 13.61 -7.29 4.66
C THR A 72 13.15 -5.86 4.84
N LYS A 73 12.29 -5.59 5.84
CA LYS A 73 11.56 -4.32 6.00
C LYS A 73 10.72 -3.95 4.79
N THR A 74 10.31 -4.97 4.02
CA THR A 74 9.44 -4.82 2.87
C THR A 74 8.21 -5.69 2.99
N PHE A 75 7.11 -5.21 2.42
CA PHE A 75 5.86 -5.95 2.34
C PHE A 75 5.23 -5.75 0.97
N ASP A 76 4.40 -6.70 0.56
CA ASP A 76 3.78 -6.72 -0.75
C ASP A 76 2.27 -6.44 -0.63
N LEU A 77 1.75 -5.66 -1.57
CA LEU A 77 0.32 -5.43 -1.77
C LEU A 77 -0.10 -5.99 -3.12
N ALA A 78 -1.34 -6.48 -3.22
CA ALA A 78 -1.97 -6.81 -4.49
C ALA A 78 -3.11 -5.83 -4.79
N VAL A 79 -3.00 -5.13 -5.92
CA VAL A 79 -3.95 -4.10 -6.33
C VAL A 79 -4.67 -4.54 -7.60
N LYS A 80 -5.98 -4.76 -7.49
CA LYS A 80 -6.83 -5.04 -8.63
C LYS A 80 -7.13 -3.76 -9.42
N SER A 81 -7.02 -3.84 -10.74
CA SER A 81 -7.35 -2.77 -11.67
C SER A 81 -8.83 -2.41 -11.54
N SER A 82 -9.10 -1.12 -11.38
CA SER A 82 -10.45 -0.56 -11.29
C SER A 82 -10.40 0.95 -11.55
N PRO A 83 -11.53 1.60 -11.86
CA PRO A 83 -11.59 3.05 -12.00
C PRO A 83 -11.45 3.80 -10.67
N HIS A 84 -11.37 3.10 -9.53
CA HIS A 84 -11.15 3.74 -8.22
C HIS A 84 -9.81 4.49 -8.23
N PRO A 85 -9.74 5.79 -7.86
CA PRO A 85 -8.56 6.62 -8.12
C PRO A 85 -7.21 6.05 -7.63
N PRO A 86 -7.12 5.45 -6.43
CA PRO A 86 -5.90 4.81 -5.96
C PRO A 86 -5.49 3.59 -6.81
N ALA A 87 -6.46 2.74 -7.17
CA ALA A 87 -6.19 1.56 -7.99
C ALA A 87 -5.76 1.98 -9.40
N HIS A 88 -6.46 2.94 -9.98
CA HIS A 88 -6.10 3.50 -11.28
C HIS A 88 -4.70 4.13 -11.26
N TRP A 89 -4.36 4.89 -10.22
CA TRP A 89 -3.00 5.45 -10.06
C TRP A 89 -1.94 4.35 -9.98
N VAL A 90 -2.19 3.28 -9.21
CA VAL A 90 -1.28 2.13 -9.14
C VAL A 90 -1.06 1.49 -10.51
N HIS A 91 -2.10 1.37 -11.32
CA HIS A 91 -2.02 0.73 -12.63
C HIS A 91 -1.43 1.61 -13.73
N THR A 92 -1.51 2.94 -13.62
CA THR A 92 -1.15 3.87 -14.72
C THR A 92 0.03 4.78 -14.44
N ARG A 93 0.32 5.09 -13.17
CA ARG A 93 1.31 6.11 -12.77
C ARG A 93 2.34 5.62 -11.76
N CYS A 94 2.08 4.53 -11.05
CA CYS A 94 3.00 4.02 -10.03
C CYS A 94 4.25 3.41 -10.64
N THR A 95 5.42 3.91 -10.24
CA THR A 95 6.73 3.39 -10.64
C THR A 95 7.60 3.13 -9.41
N ALA A 96 8.63 2.30 -9.57
CA ALA A 96 9.70 2.20 -8.56
C ALA A 96 10.25 3.61 -8.23
N GLY A 97 10.50 3.86 -6.95
CA GLY A 97 10.88 5.17 -6.39
C GLY A 97 9.71 6.06 -5.98
N SER A 98 8.46 5.73 -6.33
CA SER A 98 7.29 6.50 -5.91
C SER A 98 7.15 6.51 -4.39
N THR A 99 6.85 7.68 -3.82
CA THR A 99 6.59 7.83 -2.38
C THR A 99 5.10 7.80 -2.11
N VAL A 100 4.70 6.98 -1.14
CA VAL A 100 3.30 6.78 -0.70
C VAL A 100 3.27 6.69 0.82
N GLU A 101 2.08 6.75 1.41
CA GLU A 101 1.93 6.52 2.85
C GLU A 101 0.96 5.37 3.07
N VAL A 102 1.18 4.63 4.15
CA VAL A 102 0.27 3.57 4.59
C VAL A 102 -0.14 3.78 6.04
N GLY A 103 -1.42 3.58 6.31
CA GLY A 103 -1.99 3.58 7.66
C GLY A 103 -2.59 2.22 7.98
N LYS A 104 -2.62 1.87 9.26
CA LYS A 104 -3.37 0.73 9.78
C LYS A 104 -4.08 1.16 11.07
N LYS A 105 -5.22 0.53 11.37
CA LYS A 105 -5.83 0.61 12.71
C LYS A 105 -5.23 -0.45 13.64
#